data_AF-A0A3M1R4Y4-F1
#
_entry.id   AF-A0A3M1R4Y4-F1
#
_cell.length_a   1.000
_cell.length_b   1.000
_cell.length_c   1.000
_cell.angle_alpha   90.00
_cell.angle_beta   90.00
_cell.angle_gamma   90.00
#
_symmetry.space_group_name_H-M   'P 1'
#
loop_
_entity.id
_entity.type
_entity.pdbx_description
1 polymer ?
#
loop_
_entity_poly.entity_id
_entity_poly.type
_entity_poly.pdbx_seq_one_letter_code
_entity_poly.pdbx_strand_id
1 'polypeptide(L)'
;PYPFLFRTVNVHILTPTPFTKTLAQDRALVYTALRRGNLFIAYECLADARGFSFTAFHPHTPEARVIMGEEITWRDGLMLEITLPQPAEIHLVKNGKVLQIHQGETLEFPVLERGVYRVEVYRPLWRQPYAWIYSNPIYVR
;
A
#
# COMPACT_ATOMS: atom_id res chain seq x y z
N PRO A 1 7.40 -11.09 -27.06
CA PRO A 1 6.04 -10.82 -26.53
C PRO A 1 5.86 -11.24 -25.05
N TYR A 2 6.11 -12.50 -24.69
CA TYR A 2 5.90 -13.02 -23.32
C TYR A 2 6.73 -12.36 -22.20
N PRO A 3 8.05 -12.11 -22.38
CA PRO A 3 8.86 -11.49 -21.32
C PRO A 3 8.42 -10.07 -20.95
N PHE A 4 7.79 -9.35 -21.88
CA PHE A 4 7.23 -8.03 -21.64
C PHE A 4 5.99 -8.11 -20.76
N LEU A 5 5.05 -9.01 -21.09
CA LEU A 5 3.81 -9.21 -20.34
C LEU A 5 4.05 -9.59 -18.87
N PHE A 6 5.09 -10.37 -18.57
CA PHE A 6 5.45 -10.71 -17.19
C PHE A 6 6.05 -9.57 -16.37
N ARG A 7 6.43 -8.45 -17.01
CA ARG A 7 7.00 -7.27 -16.34
C ARG A 7 5.98 -6.17 -16.11
N THR A 8 4.74 -6.38 -16.54
CA THR A 8 3.72 -5.34 -16.48
C THR A 8 3.04 -5.30 -15.11
N VAL A 9 2.78 -6.45 -14.51
CA VAL A 9 2.22 -6.56 -13.16
C VAL A 9 3.30 -7.06 -12.21
N ASN A 10 3.80 -6.16 -11.37
CA ASN A 10 4.87 -6.46 -10.43
C ASN A 10 4.37 -6.47 -8.99
N VAL A 11 4.93 -7.37 -8.19
CA VAL A 11 4.74 -7.41 -6.75
C VAL A 11 5.88 -6.65 -6.10
N HIS A 12 5.55 -5.65 -5.30
CA HIS A 12 6.48 -4.89 -4.48
C HIS A 12 6.38 -5.36 -3.04
N ILE A 13 7.51 -5.76 -2.45
CA ILE A 13 7.60 -6.14 -1.04
C ILE A 13 8.24 -5.01 -0.23
N LEU A 14 7.80 -4.87 1.02
CA LEU A 14 8.33 -3.89 1.96
C LEU A 14 9.20 -4.62 2.96
N THR A 15 10.46 -4.24 3.01
CA THR A 15 11.44 -4.79 3.95
C THR A 15 11.88 -3.69 4.93
N PRO A 16 12.08 -4.04 6.21
CA PRO A 16 12.51 -3.06 7.22
C PRO A 16 13.93 -2.55 6.97
N THR A 17 14.74 -3.32 6.24
CA THR A 17 16.10 -2.98 5.87
C THR A 17 16.31 -3.22 4.38
N PRO A 18 17.26 -2.50 3.74
CA PRO A 18 17.69 -2.80 2.38
C PRO A 18 18.28 -4.21 2.26
N PHE A 19 18.29 -4.75 1.04
CA PHE A 19 18.98 -6.00 0.76
C PHE A 19 20.50 -5.86 0.91
N THR A 20 21.11 -6.83 1.58
CA THR A 20 22.56 -6.85 1.84
C THR A 20 23.34 -7.55 0.74
N LYS A 21 22.65 -8.13 -0.26
CA LYS A 21 23.20 -9.01 -1.31
C LYS A 21 23.72 -10.34 -0.77
N THR A 22 23.37 -10.69 0.48
CA THR A 22 23.68 -11.98 1.08
C THR A 22 22.46 -12.88 0.98
N LEU A 23 22.56 -13.95 0.19
CA LEU A 23 21.42 -14.83 -0.11
C LEU A 23 20.66 -15.28 1.14
N ALA A 24 21.35 -15.71 2.20
CA ALA A 24 20.70 -16.19 3.42
C ALA A 24 19.85 -15.10 4.11
N GLN A 25 20.37 -13.88 4.20
CA GLN A 25 19.71 -12.75 4.86
C GLN A 25 18.55 -12.22 3.99
N ASP A 26 18.82 -11.96 2.72
CA ASP A 26 17.83 -11.41 1.79
C ASP A 26 16.67 -12.40 1.58
N ARG A 27 16.96 -13.70 1.51
CA ARG A 27 15.94 -14.76 1.49
C ARG A 27 15.01 -14.66 2.68
N ALA A 28 15.56 -14.50 3.89
CA ALA A 28 14.76 -14.37 5.11
C ALA A 28 13.88 -13.11 5.09
N LEU A 29 14.41 -11.97 4.60
CA LEU A 29 13.65 -10.73 4.44
C LEU A 29 12.47 -10.91 3.48
N VAL A 30 12.71 -11.48 2.29
CA VAL A 30 11.66 -11.72 1.29
C VAL A 30 10.55 -12.61 1.86
N TYR A 31 10.91 -13.76 2.44
CA TYR A 31 9.89 -14.67 2.99
C TYR A 31 9.13 -14.06 4.18
N THR A 32 9.79 -13.22 4.98
CA THR A 32 9.12 -12.53 6.09
C THR A 32 8.11 -11.51 5.57
N ALA A 33 8.49 -10.69 4.59
CA ALA A 33 7.59 -9.71 3.98
C ALA A 33 6.36 -10.40 3.34
N LEU A 34 6.59 -11.48 2.59
CA LEU A 34 5.50 -12.27 2.00
C LEU A 34 4.59 -12.90 3.07
N ARG A 35 5.17 -13.47 4.14
CA ARG A 35 4.40 -14.10 5.22
C ARG A 35 3.54 -13.09 5.99
N ARG A 36 4.06 -11.89 6.21
CA ARG A 36 3.33 -10.81 6.90
C ARG A 36 2.34 -10.07 5.99
N GLY A 37 2.42 -10.28 4.67
CA GLY A 37 1.61 -9.54 3.72
C GLY A 37 2.09 -8.09 3.55
N ASN A 38 3.37 -7.81 3.81
CA ASN A 38 3.96 -6.48 3.65
C ASN A 38 4.31 -6.28 2.17
N LEU A 39 3.28 -6.18 1.32
CA LEU A 39 3.41 -6.11 -0.13
C LEU A 39 2.23 -5.40 -0.79
N PHE A 40 2.44 -4.95 -2.02
CA PHE A 40 1.41 -4.45 -2.91
C PHE A 40 1.67 -4.92 -4.34
N ILE A 41 0.65 -4.83 -5.19
CA ILE A 41 0.73 -5.16 -6.61
C ILE A 41 0.58 -3.87 -7.39
N ALA A 42 1.43 -3.67 -8.39
CA ALA A 42 1.36 -2.52 -9.28
C ALA A 42 1.38 -2.91 -10.75
N TYR A 43 0.62 -2.18 -11.56
CA TYR A 43 0.65 -2.26 -13.01
C TYR A 43 1.61 -1.20 -13.57
N GLU A 44 2.87 -1.59 -13.71
CA GLU A 44 4.01 -0.74 -14.11
C GLU A 44 3.89 -0.12 -15.50
N CYS A 45 2.98 -0.63 -16.35
CA CYS A 45 2.69 0.01 -17.63
C CYS A 45 1.99 1.36 -17.49
N LEU A 46 1.33 1.63 -16.36
CA LEU A 46 0.66 2.91 -16.11
C LEU A 46 1.62 3.93 -15.51
N ALA A 47 2.44 3.53 -14.54
CA ALA A 47 3.52 4.33 -13.95
C ALA A 47 4.40 3.47 -13.04
N ASP A 48 5.60 3.98 -12.76
CA ASP A 48 6.48 3.48 -11.71
C ASP A 48 5.84 3.67 -10.33
N ALA A 49 5.56 2.56 -9.64
CA ALA A 49 4.93 2.57 -8.33
C ALA A 49 5.94 2.65 -7.15
N ARG A 50 7.25 2.72 -7.42
CA ARG A 50 8.27 2.90 -6.38
C ARG A 50 8.05 4.23 -5.65
N GLY A 51 7.93 4.15 -4.33
CA GLY A 51 7.59 5.31 -3.48
C GLY A 51 6.15 5.28 -2.95
N PHE A 52 5.32 4.33 -3.41
CA PHE A 52 4.03 4.08 -2.79
C PHE A 52 4.18 3.68 -1.32
N SER A 53 3.39 4.30 -0.45
CA SER A 53 3.35 4.02 0.98
C SER A 53 1.91 4.02 1.48
N PHE A 54 1.58 3.07 2.35
CA PHE A 54 0.31 3.01 3.07
C PHE A 54 0.58 2.61 4.52
N THR A 55 0.33 3.53 5.43
CA THR A 55 0.67 3.39 6.86
C THR A 55 -0.48 3.81 7.75
N ALA A 56 -0.46 3.33 9.00
CA ALA A 56 -1.35 3.80 10.06
C ALA A 56 -0.55 4.17 11.29
N PHE A 57 -0.90 5.29 11.94
CA PHE A 57 -0.21 5.76 13.14
C PHE A 57 -1.11 6.66 13.99
N HIS A 58 -0.72 6.86 15.25
CA HIS A 58 -1.31 7.89 16.09
C HIS A 58 -0.44 9.17 16.04
N PRO A 59 -1.01 10.36 15.83
CA PRO A 59 -0.26 11.62 15.75
C PRO A 59 0.64 11.91 16.97
N HIS A 60 0.25 11.41 18.15
CA HIS A 60 1.04 11.55 19.38
C HIS A 60 2.18 10.53 19.54
N THR A 61 2.20 9.46 18.74
CA THR A 61 3.23 8.40 18.74
C THR A 61 3.56 7.97 17.31
N PRO A 62 4.09 8.88 16.46
CA PRO A 62 4.35 8.60 15.06
C PRO A 62 5.39 7.48 14.84
N GLU A 63 6.25 7.21 15.83
CA GLU A 63 7.20 6.11 15.85
C GLU A 63 6.54 4.72 15.91
N ALA A 64 5.30 4.63 16.40
CA ALA A 64 4.53 3.38 16.48
C ALA A 64 3.73 3.09 15.21
N ARG A 65 4.17 3.63 14.06
CA ARG A 65 3.51 3.41 12.77
C ARG A 65 3.57 1.96 12.32
N VAL A 66 2.47 1.48 11.76
CA VAL A 66 2.38 0.18 11.10
C VAL A 66 2.23 0.37 9.60
N ILE A 67 2.58 -0.66 8.84
CA ILE A 67 2.42 -0.69 7.38
C ILE A 67 1.35 -1.70 6.98
N MET A 68 0.94 -1.68 5.71
CA MET A 68 0.07 -2.73 5.16
C MET A 68 0.61 -4.15 5.41
N GLY A 69 -0.31 -5.07 5.65
CA GLY A 69 -0.04 -6.43 6.14
C GLY A 69 -0.14 -6.54 7.67
N GLU A 70 -0.01 -5.43 8.39
CA GLU A 70 0.04 -5.42 9.85
C GLU A 70 -1.29 -5.02 10.49
N GLU A 71 -1.39 -5.24 11.80
CA GLU A 71 -2.56 -4.88 12.61
C GLU A 71 -2.22 -3.72 13.56
N ILE A 72 -3.19 -2.83 13.79
CA ILE A 72 -3.11 -1.76 14.78
C ILE A 72 -4.38 -1.72 15.62
N THR A 73 -4.22 -1.44 16.93
CA THR A 73 -5.37 -1.28 17.82
C THR A 73 -6.04 0.05 17.56
N TRP A 74 -7.35 0.04 17.36
CA TRP A 74 -8.12 1.27 17.23
C TRP A 74 -8.12 2.05 18.54
N ARG A 75 -7.74 3.32 18.45
CA ARG A 75 -7.91 4.34 19.49
C ARG A 75 -8.25 5.66 18.82
N ASP A 76 -8.86 6.55 19.59
CA ASP A 76 -9.19 7.87 19.09
C ASP A 76 -7.94 8.60 18.56
N GLY A 77 -8.12 9.33 17.46
CA GLY A 77 -7.02 9.98 16.73
C GLY A 77 -6.12 9.05 15.91
N LEU A 78 -6.50 7.78 15.65
CA LEU A 78 -5.79 6.95 14.67
C LEU A 78 -5.89 7.55 13.26
N MET A 79 -4.77 7.64 12.55
CA MET A 79 -4.69 8.19 11.18
C MET A 79 -4.16 7.13 10.21
N LEU A 80 -4.73 7.12 9.01
CA LEU A 80 -4.15 6.45 7.84
C LEU A 80 -3.46 7.50 6.96
N GLU A 81 -2.28 7.17 6.45
CA GLU A 81 -1.51 8.00 5.53
C GLU A 81 -1.18 7.19 4.28
N ILE A 82 -1.50 7.77 3.13
CA ILE A 82 -1.31 7.18 1.81
C ILE A 82 -0.47 8.17 1.01
N THR A 83 0.63 7.69 0.43
CA THR A 83 1.50 8.48 -0.43
C THR A 83 1.72 7.74 -1.73
N LEU A 84 1.51 8.42 -2.85
CA LEU A 84 1.76 7.92 -4.19
C LEU A 84 3.01 8.59 -4.76
N PRO A 85 3.75 7.91 -5.65
CA PRO A 85 4.87 8.53 -6.34
C PRO A 85 4.45 9.49 -7.46
N GLN A 86 3.19 9.45 -7.89
CA GLN A 86 2.60 10.35 -8.89
C GLN A 86 1.11 10.57 -8.58
N PRO A 87 0.52 11.72 -8.96
CA PRO A 87 -0.90 11.98 -8.72
C PRO A 87 -1.78 10.96 -9.43
N ALA A 88 -2.80 10.47 -8.73
CA ALA A 88 -3.78 9.53 -9.24
C ALA A 88 -5.08 9.54 -8.41
N GLU A 89 -6.04 8.70 -8.81
CA GLU A 89 -7.27 8.50 -8.05
C GLU A 89 -7.06 7.45 -6.96
N ILE A 90 -7.08 7.87 -5.70
CA ILE A 90 -6.96 7.03 -4.51
C ILE A 90 -8.35 6.61 -4.03
N HIS A 91 -8.60 5.32 -3.96
CA HIS A 91 -9.79 4.72 -3.35
C HIS A 91 -9.38 4.09 -2.02
N LEU A 92 -9.81 4.69 -0.92
CA LEU A 92 -9.72 4.08 0.40
C LEU A 92 -10.91 3.13 0.59
N VAL A 93 -10.63 1.85 0.77
CA VAL A 93 -11.64 0.79 0.88
C VAL A 93 -11.65 0.24 2.30
N LYS A 94 -12.82 0.18 2.93
CA LYS A 94 -13.05 -0.44 4.24
C LYS A 94 -13.99 -1.64 4.09
N ASN A 95 -13.57 -2.81 4.55
CA ASN A 95 -14.37 -4.05 4.52
C ASN A 95 -14.97 -4.35 3.13
N GLY A 96 -14.20 -4.09 2.06
CA GLY A 96 -14.60 -4.32 0.67
C GLY A 96 -15.51 -3.24 0.06
N LYS A 97 -15.79 -2.15 0.76
CA LYS A 97 -16.56 -1.01 0.24
C LYS A 97 -15.69 0.25 0.17
N VAL A 98 -15.80 1.01 -0.92
CA VAL A 98 -15.13 2.30 -1.04
C VAL A 98 -15.69 3.24 0.01
N LEU A 99 -14.81 3.73 0.88
CA LEU A 99 -15.11 4.66 1.95
C LEU A 99 -14.88 6.11 1.50
N GLN A 100 -13.80 6.34 0.74
CA GLN A 100 -13.44 7.65 0.23
C GLN A 100 -12.71 7.53 -1.11
N ILE A 101 -12.99 8.47 -2.02
CA ILE A 101 -12.25 8.67 -3.27
C ILE A 101 -11.55 10.03 -3.18
N HIS A 102 -10.27 10.09 -3.52
CA HIS A 102 -9.46 11.29 -3.51
C HIS A 102 -8.59 11.38 -4.77
N GLN A 103 -8.41 12.58 -5.30
CA GLN A 103 -7.54 12.82 -6.46
C GLN A 103 -6.32 13.61 -5.98
N GLY A 104 -5.13 13.00 -6.05
CA GLY A 104 -3.91 13.62 -5.54
C GLY A 104 -2.74 12.65 -5.39
N GLU A 105 -1.68 13.12 -4.73
CA GLU A 105 -0.48 12.33 -4.39
C GLU A 105 -0.53 11.79 -2.97
N THR A 106 -1.22 12.49 -2.07
CA THR A 106 -1.29 12.13 -0.65
C THR A 106 -2.72 12.14 -0.16
N LEU A 107 -3.03 11.24 0.77
CA LEU A 107 -4.30 11.24 1.49
C LEU A 107 -4.05 10.86 2.95
N GLU A 108 -4.43 11.77 3.84
CA GLU A 108 -4.56 11.50 5.27
C GLU A 108 -6.04 11.25 5.60
N PHE A 109 -6.31 10.23 6.41
CA PHE A 109 -7.68 9.85 6.75
C PHE A 109 -7.82 9.49 8.24
N PRO A 110 -8.68 10.20 9.01
CA PRO A 110 -8.96 9.85 10.40
C PRO A 110 -9.81 8.57 10.49
N VAL A 111 -9.33 7.59 11.25
CA VAL A 111 -9.99 6.29 11.39
C VAL A 111 -11.05 6.34 12.47
N LEU A 112 -12.30 6.51 12.04
CA LEU A 112 -13.45 6.62 12.96
C LEU A 112 -13.94 5.27 13.50
N GLU A 113 -13.59 4.17 12.84
CA GLU A 113 -14.15 2.86 13.14
C GLU A 113 -13.13 1.75 12.90
N ARG A 114 -13.32 0.61 13.58
CA ARG A 114 -12.57 -0.63 13.32
C ARG A 114 -12.92 -1.21 11.95
N GLY A 115 -11.98 -1.97 11.38
CA GLY A 115 -12.18 -2.64 10.11
C GLY A 115 -10.89 -2.96 9.38
N VAL A 116 -11.06 -3.53 8.19
CA VAL A 116 -9.97 -3.87 7.28
C VAL A 116 -9.89 -2.79 6.21
N TYR A 117 -8.79 -2.04 6.20
CA TYR A 117 -8.58 -0.90 5.30
C TYR A 117 -7.58 -1.27 4.23
N ARG A 118 -7.90 -1.07 2.95
CA ARG A 118 -6.95 -1.20 1.83
C ARG A 118 -7.03 0.00 0.90
N VAL A 119 -5.99 0.16 0.08
CA VAL A 119 -5.89 1.22 -0.91
C VAL A 119 -5.93 0.60 -2.30
N GLU A 120 -6.74 1.19 -3.16
CA GLU A 120 -6.73 0.94 -4.59
C GLU A 120 -6.44 2.26 -5.28
N VAL A 121 -5.57 2.24 -6.29
CA VAL A 121 -5.19 3.46 -7.00
C VAL A 121 -5.48 3.26 -8.47
N TYR A 122 -6.12 4.23 -9.10
CA TYR A 122 -6.52 4.19 -10.50
C TYR A 122 -5.91 5.36 -11.27
N ARG A 123 -5.45 5.08 -12.50
CA ARG A 123 -4.99 6.10 -13.45
C ARG A 123 -5.83 6.05 -14.73
N PRO A 124 -6.11 7.21 -15.35
CA PRO A 124 -6.80 7.24 -16.62
C PRO A 124 -5.87 6.77 -17.75
N LEU A 125 -6.31 5.77 -18.52
CA LEU A 125 -5.71 5.42 -19.82
C LEU A 125 -6.83 5.43 -20.85
N TRP A 126 -6.66 6.21 -21.92
CA TRP A 126 -7.67 6.39 -22.97
C TRP A 126 -9.07 6.73 -22.43
N ARG A 127 -9.13 7.61 -21.42
CA ARG A 127 -10.35 8.07 -20.72
C ARG A 127 -11.10 7.00 -19.93
N GLN A 128 -10.53 5.82 -19.71
CA GLN A 128 -11.05 4.82 -18.79
C GLN A 128 -10.13 4.69 -17.57
N PRO A 129 -10.68 4.45 -16.37
CA PRO A 129 -9.88 4.20 -15.18
C PRO A 129 -9.28 2.79 -15.27
N TYR A 130 -7.96 2.69 -15.16
CA TYR A 130 -7.25 1.42 -15.03
C TYR A 130 -6.59 1.35 -13.67
N ALA A 131 -6.68 0.18 -13.05
CA ALA A 131 -6.04 -0.07 -11.77
C ALA A 131 -4.51 0.00 -11.92
N TRP A 132 -3.91 0.85 -11.12
CA TRP A 132 -2.47 1.03 -11.03
C TRP A 132 -1.88 0.32 -9.83
N ILE A 133 -2.44 0.51 -8.63
CA ILE A 133 -1.90 -0.10 -7.39
C ILE A 133 -3.03 -0.76 -6.61
N TYR A 134 -2.76 -1.96 -6.11
CA TYR A 134 -3.56 -2.63 -5.09
C TYR A 134 -2.69 -2.94 -3.87
N SER A 135 -3.03 -2.33 -2.74
CA SER A 135 -2.33 -2.56 -1.47
C SER A 135 -2.88 -3.79 -0.75
N ASN A 136 -2.04 -4.46 0.04
CA ASN A 136 -2.55 -5.29 1.11
C ASN A 136 -3.23 -4.42 2.19
N PRO A 137 -4.08 -5.02 3.03
CA PRO A 137 -4.82 -4.24 4.02
C PRO A 137 -4.00 -3.93 5.27
N ILE A 138 -4.41 -2.89 5.99
CA ILE A 138 -4.12 -2.68 7.41
C ILE A 138 -5.35 -3.12 8.21
N TYR A 139 -5.13 -3.94 9.24
CA TYR A 139 -6.21 -4.44 10.10
C TYR A 139 -6.35 -3.54 11.34
N VAL A 140 -7.41 -2.76 11.40
CA VAL A 140 -7.72 -1.92 12.56
C VAL A 140 -8.65 -2.68 13.49
N ARG A 141 -8.14 -3.08 14.66
CA ARG A 141 -8.80 -3.99 15.61
C ARG A 141 -9.38 -3.32 16.85
#